data_AF-A0A9X8EQZ3-F1
#
_entry.id   AF-A0A9X8EQZ3-F1
#
_cell.length_a   1.000
_cell.length_b   1.000
_cell.length_c   1.000
_cell.angle_alpha   90.00
_cell.angle_beta   90.00
_cell.angle_gamma   90.00
#
_symmetry.space_group_name_H-M   'P 1'
#
loop_
_entity.id
_entity.type
_entity.pdbx_description
1 polymer ?
#
loop_
_entity_poly.entity_id
_entity_poly.type
_entity_poly.pdbx_seq_one_letter_code
_entity_poly.pdbx_strand_id
1 'polypeptide(L)'
;MDTNKMRDISREQFEQRYPVPEGACWNAEQGRYVLFHLKLCTLGRYERHVDNWVCWQASREAVVVELPPKWNDATHSNKQDWDCGIEDARMAIEAQGLKVEVKP
;
A
#
# COMPACT_ATOMS: atom_id res chain seq x y z
N MET A 1 7.35 -17.48 -12.20
CA MET A 1 7.54 -16.47 -11.14
C MET A 1 6.50 -16.79 -10.08
N ASP A 2 6.91 -17.28 -8.90
CA ASP A 2 5.99 -17.75 -7.85
C ASP A 2 5.19 -16.57 -7.28
N THR A 3 3.91 -16.52 -7.60
CA THR A 3 2.92 -15.54 -7.12
C THR A 3 2.71 -15.58 -5.60
N ASN A 4 3.23 -16.61 -4.91
CA ASN A 4 3.19 -16.76 -3.46
C ASN A 4 4.27 -15.95 -2.70
N LYS A 5 5.22 -15.31 -3.39
CA LYS A 5 6.33 -14.56 -2.77
C LYS A 5 6.23 -13.04 -2.84
N MET A 6 5.25 -12.47 -3.54
CA MET A 6 4.99 -11.03 -3.45
C MET A 6 4.05 -10.80 -2.27
N ARG A 7 4.64 -10.62 -1.07
CA ARG A 7 3.89 -9.99 0.02
C ARG A 7 3.48 -8.60 -0.48
N ASP A 8 2.20 -8.28 -0.34
CA ASP A 8 1.68 -6.94 -0.63
C ASP A 8 2.39 -5.96 0.31
N ILE A 9 3.16 -5.01 -0.25
CA ILE A 9 3.88 -3.98 0.50
C ILE A 9 2.91 -3.20 1.40
N SER A 10 1.68 -2.98 0.96
CA SER A 10 0.65 -2.32 1.77
C SER A 10 0.33 -3.12 3.03
N ARG A 11 0.26 -4.45 2.92
CA ARG A 11 0.07 -5.36 4.06
C ARG A 11 1.28 -5.36 4.97
N GLU A 12 2.50 -5.40 4.43
CA GLU A 12 3.71 -5.37 5.25
C GLU A 12 3.80 -4.09 6.10
N GLN A 13 3.50 -2.94 5.50
CA GLN A 13 3.45 -1.65 6.21
C GLN A 13 2.36 -1.63 7.28
N PHE A 14 1.19 -2.20 6.96
CA PHE A 14 0.11 -2.35 7.92
C PHE A 14 0.54 -3.22 9.11
N GLU A 15 1.11 -4.39 8.87
CA GLU A 15 1.54 -5.33 9.93
C GLU A 15 2.68 -4.77 10.77
N GLN A 16 3.56 -3.95 10.19
CA GLN A 16 4.58 -3.20 10.94
C GLN A 16 3.95 -2.18 11.89
N ARG A 17 2.88 -1.49 11.46
CA ARG A 17 2.19 -0.47 12.26
C ARG A 17 1.18 -1.06 13.26
N TYR A 18 0.56 -2.17 12.89
CA TYR A 18 -0.46 -2.90 13.63
C TYR A 18 -0.07 -4.39 13.64
N PRO A 19 0.77 -4.83 14.59
CA PRO A 19 1.19 -6.23 14.64
C PRO A 19 0.02 -7.20 14.68
N VAL A 20 0.13 -8.28 13.89
CA VAL A 20 -0.90 -9.33 13.84
C VAL A 20 -1.03 -9.98 15.22
N PRO A 21 -2.25 -10.08 15.79
CA PRO A 21 -2.46 -10.77 17.05
C PRO A 21 -2.05 -12.25 16.98
N GLU A 22 -1.46 -12.80 18.04
CA GLU A 22 -0.91 -14.17 18.08
C GLU A 22 -1.90 -15.30 17.72
N GLY A 23 -3.20 -15.08 17.94
CA GLY A 23 -4.28 -16.03 17.57
C GLY A 23 -4.91 -15.78 16.19
N ALA A 24 -4.37 -14.86 15.39
CA ALA A 24 -4.85 -14.51 14.06
C ALA A 24 -3.73 -14.61 13.02
N CYS A 25 -4.07 -14.87 11.77
CA CYS A 25 -3.11 -14.92 10.67
C CYS A 25 -3.72 -14.43 9.36
N TRP A 26 -2.88 -14.12 8.38
CA TRP A 26 -3.31 -13.79 7.04
C TRP A 26 -3.70 -15.06 6.26
N ASN A 27 -4.92 -15.09 5.71
CA ASN A 27 -5.35 -16.09 4.75
C ASN A 27 -5.19 -15.53 3.32
N ALA A 28 -4.19 -16.04 2.58
CA ALA A 28 -3.90 -15.58 1.22
C ALA A 28 -4.97 -15.97 0.20
N GLU A 29 -5.65 -17.10 0.38
CA GLU A 29 -6.72 -17.55 -0.52
C GLU A 29 -7.97 -16.66 -0.42
N GLN A 30 -8.24 -16.15 0.78
CA GLN A 30 -9.40 -15.29 1.06
C GLN A 30 -9.06 -13.79 1.05
N GLY A 31 -7.78 -13.44 0.97
CA GLY A 31 -7.32 -12.05 1.01
C GLY A 31 -7.71 -11.31 2.30
N ARG A 32 -7.73 -12.01 3.45
CA ARG A 32 -8.16 -11.42 4.73
C ARG A 32 -7.49 -12.07 5.93
N TYR A 33 -7.50 -11.38 7.06
CA TYR A 33 -7.14 -11.98 8.35
C TYR A 33 -8.22 -12.95 8.83
N VAL A 34 -7.79 -14.03 9.47
CA VAL A 34 -8.66 -15.03 10.09
C VAL A 34 -8.23 -15.31 11.53
N LEU A 35 -9.21 -15.52 12.40
CA LEU A 35 -8.99 -15.94 13.77
C LEU A 35 -8.88 -17.47 13.82
N PHE A 36 -7.74 -18.00 14.28
CA PHE A 36 -7.52 -19.45 14.35
C PHE A 36 -7.38 -19.97 15.79
N HIS A 37 -7.18 -19.10 16.79
CA HIS A 37 -7.03 -19.53 18.18
C HIS A 37 -7.60 -18.53 19.21
N LEU A 38 -8.82 -18.79 19.68
CA LEU A 38 -9.56 -17.93 20.62
C LEU A 38 -8.88 -17.70 21.97
N LYS A 39 -8.08 -18.67 22.46
CA LYS A 39 -7.35 -18.47 23.74
C LYS A 39 -6.15 -17.52 23.60
N LEU A 40 -5.64 -17.30 22.38
CA LEU A 40 -4.48 -16.43 22.11
C LEU A 40 -4.91 -15.06 21.56
N CYS A 41 -6.13 -14.96 21.04
CA CYS A 41 -6.70 -13.70 20.58
C CYS A 41 -8.21 -13.68 20.87
N THR A 42 -8.64 -12.71 21.68
CA THR A 42 -10.07 -12.50 21.91
C THR A 42 -10.75 -11.98 20.65
N LEU A 43 -12.06 -12.23 20.53
CA LEU A 43 -12.85 -11.77 19.38
C LEU A 43 -12.70 -10.25 19.18
N GLY A 44 -12.84 -9.45 20.25
CA GLY A 44 -12.70 -8.00 20.14
C GLY A 44 -11.30 -7.51 19.74
N ARG A 45 -10.23 -8.24 20.08
CA ARG A 45 -8.86 -7.91 19.62
C ARG A 45 -8.70 -8.21 18.13
N TYR A 46 -9.28 -9.32 17.68
CA TYR A 46 -9.31 -9.69 16.26
C TYR A 46 -10.14 -8.72 15.42
N GLU A 47 -11.38 -8.42 15.85
CA GLU A 47 -12.27 -7.49 15.15
C GLU A 47 -11.61 -6.11 14.98
N ARG A 48 -11.02 -5.57 16.05
CA ARG A 48 -10.28 -4.32 15.97
C ARG A 48 -9.13 -4.36 14.96
N HIS A 49 -8.43 -5.49 14.84
CA HIS A 49 -7.35 -5.63 13.87
C HIS A 49 -7.89 -5.64 12.43
N VAL A 50 -9.01 -6.34 12.20
CA VAL A 50 -9.70 -6.35 10.90
C VAL A 50 -10.22 -4.95 10.54
N ASP A 51 -10.84 -4.23 11.49
CA ASP A 51 -11.31 -2.86 11.27
C ASP A 51 -10.15 -1.92 10.90
N ASN A 52 -9.02 -2.02 11.60
CA ASN A 52 -7.83 -1.25 11.27
C ASN A 52 -7.34 -1.56 9.85
N TRP A 53 -7.41 -2.81 9.40
CA TRP A 53 -7.02 -3.20 8.03
C TRP A 53 -7.94 -2.56 6.99
N VAL A 54 -9.26 -2.58 7.22
CA VAL A 54 -10.23 -1.92 6.32
C VAL A 54 -9.99 -0.41 6.28
N CYS A 55 -9.81 0.24 7.43
CA CYS A 55 -9.50 1.67 7.49
C CYS A 55 -8.16 1.99 6.82
N TRP A 56 -7.16 1.12 6.95
CA TRP A 56 -5.86 1.27 6.28
C TRP A 56 -6.03 1.28 4.77
N GLN A 57 -6.69 0.26 4.20
CA GLN A 57 -6.98 0.19 2.77
C GLN A 57 -7.74 1.44 2.29
N ALA A 58 -8.81 1.82 3.00
CA ALA A 58 -9.61 2.99 2.66
C ALA A 58 -8.78 4.29 2.68
N SER A 59 -7.91 4.47 3.69
CA SER A 59 -7.05 5.65 3.78
C SER A 59 -6.08 5.77 2.59
N ARG A 60 -5.53 4.65 2.13
CA ARG A 60 -4.60 4.63 0.99
C ARG A 60 -5.31 4.84 -0.34
N GLU A 61 -6.55 4.37 -0.44
CA GLU A 61 -7.38 4.63 -1.61
C GLU A 61 -7.87 6.08 -1.71
N ALA A 62 -8.03 6.75 -0.56
CA ALA A 62 -8.49 8.13 -0.46
C ALA A 62 -7.36 9.17 -0.65
N VAL A 63 -6.12 8.81 -0.31
CA VAL A 63 -4.96 9.69 -0.51
C VAL A 63 -4.54 9.62 -1.98
N VAL A 64 -4.66 10.76 -2.66
CA VAL A 64 -4.16 10.97 -4.02
C VAL A 64 -2.98 11.94 -3.95
N VAL A 65 -1.84 11.53 -4.49
CA VAL A 65 -0.68 12.40 -4.63
C VAL A 65 -0.69 13.02 -6.02
N GLU A 66 -0.71 14.35 -6.07
CA GLU A 66 -0.57 15.08 -7.32
C GLU A 66 0.91 15.27 -7.64
N LEU A 67 1.34 14.79 -8.82
CA LEU A 67 2.68 15.10 -9.34
C LEU A 67 2.61 16.28 -10.33
N PRO A 68 3.67 17.11 -10.39
CA PRO A 68 3.74 18.15 -11.38
C PRO A 68 3.80 17.55 -12.80
N PRO A 69 3.35 18.30 -13.82
CA PRO A 69 3.32 17.81 -15.18
C PRO A 69 4.73 17.58 -15.72
N LYS A 70 4.79 16.81 -16.82
CA LYS A 70 6.02 16.66 -17.61
C LYS A 70 6.45 17.99 -18.19
N TRP A 71 7.73 18.12 -18.49
CA TRP A 71 8.27 19.36 -19.00
C TRP A 71 7.79 19.60 -20.44
N ASN A 72 7.14 20.73 -20.69
CA ASN A 72 6.48 21.00 -21.98
C ASN A 72 7.45 21.42 -23.10
N ASP A 73 8.59 22.02 -22.77
CA ASP A 73 9.59 22.44 -23.78
C ASP A 73 10.51 21.28 -24.16
N ALA A 74 10.26 20.70 -25.34
CA ALA A 74 11.02 19.59 -25.90
C ALA A 74 12.52 19.90 -26.15
N THR A 75 12.89 21.17 -26.23
CA THR A 75 14.27 21.60 -26.55
C THR A 75 15.12 21.90 -25.33
N HIS A 76 14.52 21.88 -24.14
CA HIS A 76 15.21 22.17 -22.90
C HIS A 76 16.16 21.01 -22.52
N SER A 77 17.43 21.32 -22.25
CA SER A 77 18.47 20.31 -21.97
C SER A 77 18.14 19.40 -20.79
N ASN A 78 17.38 19.90 -19.81
CA ASN A 78 17.04 19.15 -18.60
C ASN A 78 15.70 18.40 -18.69
N LYS A 79 15.01 18.41 -19.84
CA LYS A 79 13.70 17.79 -19.99
C LYS A 79 13.72 16.30 -19.64
N GLN A 80 14.72 15.58 -20.15
CA GLN A 80 14.82 14.14 -19.96
C GLN A 80 14.97 13.80 -18.46
N ASP A 81 15.87 14.50 -17.77
CA ASP A 81 16.12 14.29 -16.35
C ASP A 81 14.88 14.62 -15.49
N TRP A 82 14.17 15.71 -15.83
CA TRP A 82 12.91 16.06 -15.17
C TRP A 82 11.86 14.96 -15.34
N ASP A 83 11.59 14.56 -16.58
CA ASP A 83 10.56 13.55 -16.86
C ASP A 83 10.90 12.20 -16.21
N CYS A 84 12.17 11.78 -16.25
CA CYS A 84 12.62 10.58 -15.54
C CYS A 84 12.40 10.70 -14.03
N GLY A 85 12.74 11.85 -13.42
CA GLY A 85 12.51 12.08 -12.00
C GLY A 85 11.03 12.02 -11.59
N ILE A 86 10.12 12.52 -12.43
CA ILE A 86 8.67 12.42 -12.19
C ILE A 86 8.17 10.97 -12.27
N GLU A 87 8.66 10.20 -13.24
CA GLU A 87 8.32 8.78 -13.37
C GLU A 87 8.85 7.97 -12.19
N ASP A 88 10.09 8.21 -11.77
CA ASP A 88 10.70 7.57 -10.58
C ASP A 88 9.91 7.90 -9.31
N ALA A 89 9.51 9.16 -9.13
CA ALA A 89 8.67 9.58 -8.02
C ALA A 89 7.31 8.87 -8.06
N ARG A 90 6.65 8.78 -9.23
CA ARG A 90 5.38 8.06 -9.37
C ARG A 90 5.53 6.59 -8.96
N MET A 91 6.53 5.90 -9.52
CA MET A 91 6.79 4.49 -9.21
C MET A 91 7.05 4.29 -7.72
N ALA A 92 7.83 5.17 -7.09
CA ALA A 92 8.12 5.08 -5.66
C ALA A 92 6.85 5.24 -4.80
N ILE A 93 5.96 6.17 -5.15
CA ILE A 93 4.70 6.41 -4.42
C ILE A 93 3.72 5.24 -4.63
N GLU A 94 3.56 4.78 -5.88
CA GLU A 94 2.71 3.64 -6.21
C GLU A 94 3.21 2.35 -5.55
N ALA A 95 4.53 2.16 -5.45
CA ALA A 95 5.13 1.01 -4.76
C ALA A 95 4.83 1.00 -3.27
N GLN A 96 4.54 2.16 -2.65
CA GLN A 96 4.02 2.18 -1.29
C GLN A 96 2.55 1.74 -1.24
N GLY A 97 1.81 1.79 -2.35
CA GLY A 97 0.37 1.51 -2.41
C GLY A 97 -0.47 2.77 -2.23
N LEU A 98 0.02 3.92 -2.69
CA LEU A 98 -0.74 5.17 -2.79
C LEU A 98 -1.08 5.45 -4.26
N LYS A 99 -2.19 6.14 -4.52
CA LYS A 99 -2.58 6.56 -5.87
C LYS A 99 -1.88 7.86 -6.25
N VAL A 100 -1.46 7.95 -7.51
CA VAL A 100 -0.87 9.16 -8.07
C VAL A 100 -1.72 9.66 -9.23
N GLU A 101 -2.01 10.96 -9.22
CA GLU A 101 -2.61 11.65 -10.36
C GLU A 101 -1.61 12.63 -10.97
N VAL A 102 -1.57 12.67 -12.30
CA VAL A 102 -0.78 13.65 -13.05
C VAL A 102 -1.74 14.73 -13.50
N LYS A 103 -1.54 15.97 -13.05
CA LYS A 103 -2.31 17.10 -13.58
C LYS A 103 -1.96 17.32 -15.05
N PRO A 104 -2.96 17.56 -15.93
CA PRO A 104 -2.74 17.86 -17.33
C PRO A 104 -1.96 19.16 -17.55
#